data_AF-A0A357YYC5-F1
#
_entry.id   AF-A0A357YYC5-F1
#
_cell.length_a   1.000
_cell.length_b   1.000
_cell.length_c   1.000
_cell.angle_alpha   90.00
_cell.angle_beta   90.00
_cell.angle_gamma   90.00
#
_symmetry.space_group_name_H-M   'P 1'
#
loop_
_entity.id
_entity.type
_entity.pdbx_description
1 polymer ?
#
loop_
_entity_poly.entity_id
_entity_poly.type
_entity_poly.pdbx_seq_one_letter_code
_entity_poly.pdbx_strand_id
1 'polypeptide(L)'
;MMLDVLLQFPPGTKNLKENITLRLGLVGQMSSTRDINAAWDETKGKAAKLYPEKFILDNRNVLQWNDGSVRVLDEKISVTNFKKLNELAETENCSVNSLVTKLISQYKKTK
;
A
#
# COMPACT_ATOMS: atom_id res chain seq x y z
N MET A 1 -5.33 20.44 -7.08
CA MET A 1 -6.13 21.01 -5.97
C MET A 1 -6.13 20.11 -4.75
N MET A 2 -6.75 18.92 -4.80
CA MET A 2 -6.80 18.03 -3.62
C MET A 2 -5.40 17.48 -3.23
N LEU A 3 -4.56 17.18 -4.23
CA LEU A 3 -3.15 16.81 -4.03
C LEU A 3 -2.32 17.93 -3.37
N ASP A 4 -2.55 19.19 -3.75
CA ASP A 4 -1.80 20.33 -3.19
C ASP A 4 -2.11 20.53 -1.71
N VAL A 5 -3.37 20.33 -1.32
CA VAL A 5 -3.79 20.32 0.09
C VAL A 5 -3.18 19.14 0.84
N LEU A 6 -3.13 17.95 0.22
CA LEU A 6 -2.50 16.77 0.79
C LEU A 6 -1.03 16.99 1.14
N LEU A 7 -0.29 17.65 0.24
CA LEU A 7 1.16 17.89 0.41
C LEU A 7 1.49 18.84 1.55
N GLN A 8 0.52 19.62 2.03
CA GLN A 8 0.69 20.54 3.15
C GLN A 8 0.53 19.84 4.50
N PHE A 9 0.16 18.55 4.53
CA PHE A 9 -0.09 17.86 5.79
C PHE A 9 1.22 17.53 6.50
N PRO A 10 1.24 17.61 7.85
CA PRO A 10 2.39 17.16 8.60
C PRO A 10 2.53 15.63 8.50
N PRO A 11 3.77 15.10 8.59
CA PRO A 11 4.02 13.67 8.63
C PRO A 11 3.19 12.96 9.70
N GLY A 12 2.68 11.76 9.40
CA GLY A 12 1.90 10.95 10.34
C GLY A 12 0.43 11.38 10.48
N THR A 13 -0.07 12.31 9.67
CA THR A 13 -1.49 12.70 9.68
C THR A 13 -2.39 11.51 9.31
N LYS A 14 -3.29 11.12 10.23
CA LYS A 14 -4.27 10.06 9.98
C LYS A 14 -5.49 10.60 9.24
N ASN A 15 -6.30 9.70 8.68
CA ASN A 15 -7.57 10.03 8.03
C ASN A 15 -7.42 11.12 6.96
N LEU A 16 -6.48 10.91 6.02
CA LEU A 16 -6.08 11.91 5.02
C LEU A 16 -7.26 12.46 4.21
N LYS A 17 -8.19 11.57 3.80
CA LYS A 17 -9.38 11.93 3.02
C LYS A 17 -10.30 12.91 3.76
N GLU A 18 -10.59 12.63 5.02
CA GLU A 18 -11.47 13.45 5.86
C GLU A 18 -10.85 14.83 6.09
N ASN A 19 -9.56 14.85 6.45
CA ASN A 19 -8.81 16.08 6.67
C ASN A 19 -8.72 16.96 5.42
N ILE A 20 -8.52 16.36 4.26
CA ILE A 20 -8.53 17.07 2.99
C ILE A 20 -9.91 17.64 2.69
N THR A 21 -10.95 16.85 2.88
CA THR A 21 -12.32 17.26 2.56
C THR A 21 -12.75 18.45 3.41
N LEU A 22 -12.35 18.47 4.68
CA LEU A 22 -12.53 19.62 5.57
C LEU A 22 -11.78 20.87 5.07
N ARG A 23 -10.54 20.71 4.59
CA ARG A 23 -9.70 21.82 4.11
C ARG A 23 -10.06 22.33 2.71
N LEU A 24 -10.88 21.60 1.95
CA LEU A 24 -11.48 22.09 0.71
C LEU A 24 -12.57 23.16 0.97
N GLY A 25 -12.99 23.36 2.23
CA GLY A 25 -13.91 24.43 2.62
C GLY A 25 -15.23 24.37 1.86
N LEU A 26 -15.67 25.53 1.32
CA LEU A 26 -16.89 25.66 0.52
C LEU A 26 -16.96 24.70 -0.66
N VAL A 27 -15.83 24.40 -1.32
CA VAL A 27 -15.80 23.46 -2.45
C VAL A 27 -16.11 22.04 -1.97
N GLY A 28 -15.60 21.65 -0.81
CA GLY A 28 -15.93 20.36 -0.19
C GLY A 28 -17.41 20.27 0.21
N GLN A 29 -18.00 21.36 0.71
CA GLN A 29 -19.41 21.39 1.13
C GLN A 29 -20.41 21.40 -0.03
N MET A 30 -20.04 21.98 -1.16
CA MET A 30 -20.90 22.05 -2.35
C MET A 30 -20.74 20.87 -3.30
N SER A 31 -19.65 20.10 -3.17
CA SER A 31 -19.41 18.92 -3.98
C SER A 31 -20.25 17.75 -3.52
N SER A 32 -20.72 16.93 -4.46
CA SER A 32 -21.38 15.68 -4.09
C SER A 32 -20.37 14.69 -3.49
N THR A 33 -20.85 13.77 -2.66
CA THR A 33 -20.02 12.67 -2.13
C THR A 33 -19.36 11.87 -3.27
N ARG A 34 -20.04 11.74 -4.42
CA ARG A 34 -19.51 11.05 -5.60
C ARG A 34 -18.29 11.78 -6.17
N ASP A 35 -18.38 13.10 -6.32
CA ASP A 35 -17.30 13.91 -6.91
C ASP A 35 -16.08 13.95 -5.99
N ILE A 36 -16.30 14.07 -4.68
CA ILE A 36 -15.23 14.00 -3.66
C ILE A 36 -14.53 12.65 -3.72
N ASN A 37 -15.28 11.55 -3.84
CA ASN A 37 -14.71 10.21 -3.94
C ASN A 37 -13.87 10.03 -5.20
N ALA A 38 -14.38 10.48 -6.36
CA ALA A 38 -13.65 10.40 -7.61
C ALA A 38 -12.34 11.22 -7.57
N ALA A 39 -12.41 12.46 -7.07
CA ALA A 39 -11.24 13.31 -6.89
C ALA A 39 -10.22 12.71 -5.90
N TRP A 40 -10.70 12.05 -4.84
CA TRP A 40 -9.85 11.36 -3.88
C TRP A 40 -9.15 10.14 -4.47
N ASP A 41 -9.86 9.32 -5.26
CA ASP A 41 -9.28 8.13 -5.88
C ASP A 41 -8.20 8.50 -6.91
N GLU A 42 -8.39 9.59 -7.65
CA GLU A 42 -7.33 10.13 -8.52
C GLU A 42 -6.15 10.67 -7.69
N THR A 43 -6.44 11.41 -6.62
CA THR A 43 -5.43 12.05 -5.77
C THR A 43 -4.54 11.02 -5.08
N LYS A 44 -5.10 9.94 -4.52
CA LYS A 44 -4.31 8.91 -3.84
C LYS A 44 -3.36 8.18 -4.79
N GLY A 45 -3.80 7.89 -6.02
CA GLY A 45 -2.95 7.28 -7.05
C GLY A 45 -1.80 8.20 -7.45
N LYS A 46 -2.08 9.50 -7.65
CA LYS A 46 -1.05 10.51 -7.93
C LYS A 46 -0.07 10.68 -6.77
N ALA A 47 -0.56 10.76 -5.54
CA ALA A 47 0.25 10.96 -4.35
C ALA A 47 1.26 9.81 -4.17
N ALA A 48 0.79 8.56 -4.24
CA ALA A 48 1.65 7.38 -4.09
C ALA A 48 2.67 7.25 -5.25
N LYS A 49 2.34 7.73 -6.46
CA LYS A 49 3.22 7.67 -7.63
C LYS A 49 4.27 8.78 -7.63
N LEU A 50 3.86 10.01 -7.32
CA LEU A 50 4.72 11.20 -7.42
C LEU A 50 5.54 11.45 -6.16
N TYR A 51 5.07 10.99 -5.00
CA TYR A 51 5.71 11.22 -3.70
C TYR A 51 5.78 9.92 -2.88
N PRO A 52 6.42 8.86 -3.40
CA PRO A 52 6.53 7.56 -2.72
C PRO A 52 7.31 7.65 -1.39
N GLU A 53 8.13 8.67 -1.20
CA GLU A 53 8.84 8.96 0.05
C GLU A 53 7.92 9.51 1.16
N LYS A 54 6.75 10.05 0.80
CA LYS A 54 5.78 10.61 1.75
C LYS A 54 4.54 9.76 1.89
N PHE A 55 4.07 9.15 0.81
CA PHE A 55 2.80 8.44 0.79
C PHE A 55 2.93 7.04 0.24
N ILE A 56 2.16 6.13 0.83
CA ILE A 56 2.06 4.74 0.43
C ILE A 56 0.60 4.31 0.43
N LEU A 57 0.22 3.45 -0.53
CA LEU A 57 -1.07 2.78 -0.50
C LEU A 57 -0.92 1.48 0.28
N ASP A 58 -1.78 1.27 1.27
CA ASP A 58 -1.85 -0.02 1.95
C ASP A 58 -2.54 -1.07 1.07
N ASN A 59 -2.58 -2.32 1.55
CA ASN A 59 -3.19 -3.44 0.84
C ASN A 59 -4.71 -3.26 0.59
N ARG A 60 -5.37 -2.34 1.31
CA ARG A 60 -6.78 -1.98 1.15
C ARG A 60 -6.98 -0.77 0.23
N ASN A 61 -5.92 -0.33 -0.47
CA ASN A 61 -5.94 0.84 -1.34
C ASN A 61 -6.30 2.14 -0.59
N VAL A 62 -5.94 2.21 0.70
CA VAL A 62 -6.04 3.39 1.55
C VAL A 62 -4.69 4.10 1.55
N LEU A 63 -4.72 5.41 1.27
CA LEU A 63 -3.51 6.22 1.32
C LEU A 63 -3.10 6.47 2.76
N GLN A 64 -1.84 6.21 3.07
CA GLN A 64 -1.23 6.40 4.37
C GLN A 64 0.09 7.18 4.22
N TRP A 65 0.56 7.77 5.32
CA TRP A 65 1.91 8.33 5.36
C TRP A 65 2.92 7.20 5.35
N ASN A 66 3.99 7.37 4.57
CA ASN A 66 5.13 6.48 4.56
C ASN A 66 6.09 6.81 5.71
N ASP A 67 5.62 6.61 6.95
CA ASP A 67 6.38 6.83 8.18
C ASP A 67 6.98 5.54 8.75
N GLY A 68 6.96 4.45 7.97
CA GLY A 68 7.42 3.12 8.40
C GLY A 68 6.43 2.37 9.30
N SER A 69 5.29 2.96 9.67
CA SER A 69 4.23 2.24 10.39
C SER A 69 3.42 1.31 9.47
N VAL A 70 3.40 1.62 8.17
CA VAL A 70 2.66 0.87 7.16
C VAL A 70 3.45 -0.38 6.75
N ARG A 71 2.97 -1.54 7.17
CA ARG A 71 3.49 -2.81 6.70
C ARG A 71 2.75 -3.21 5.43
N VAL A 72 3.36 -2.95 4.27
CA VAL A 72 2.90 -3.56 3.02
C VAL A 72 3.23 -5.05 3.11
N LEU A 73 2.20 -5.89 3.18
CA LEU A 73 2.38 -7.33 3.08
C LEU A 73 2.36 -7.69 1.61
N ASP A 74 3.40 -8.34 1.12
CA ASP A 74 3.41 -8.97 -0.19
C ASP A 74 2.45 -10.18 -0.20
N GLU A 75 1.16 -9.90 -0.40
CA GLU A 75 0.11 -10.93 -0.42
C GLU A 75 0.18 -11.83 -1.66
N LYS A 76 0.87 -11.37 -2.72
CA LYS A 76 1.00 -12.08 -3.98
C LYS A 76 2.46 -12.22 -4.34
N ILE A 77 2.83 -13.42 -4.73
CA ILE A 77 4.10 -13.67 -5.41
C ILE A 77 3.91 -13.46 -6.91
N SER A 78 4.90 -12.87 -7.59
CA SER A 78 4.88 -12.75 -9.05
C SER A 78 4.86 -14.14 -9.70
N VAL A 79 4.23 -14.26 -10.87
CA VAL A 79 4.17 -15.53 -11.63
C VAL A 79 5.58 -16.09 -11.87
N THR A 80 6.54 -15.23 -12.19
CA THR A 80 7.94 -15.60 -12.40
C THR A 80 8.56 -16.22 -11.14
N ASN A 81 8.35 -15.60 -9.98
CA ASN A 81 8.89 -16.12 -8.72
C ASN A 81 8.15 -17.40 -8.28
N PHE A 82 6.85 -17.50 -8.56
CA PHE A 82 6.07 -18.71 -8.31
C PHE A 82 6.56 -19.90 -9.14
N LYS A 83 6.89 -19.70 -10.42
CA LYS A 83 7.49 -20.75 -11.27
C LYS A 83 8.82 -21.25 -10.70
N LYS A 84 9.72 -20.34 -10.33
CA LYS A 84 11.00 -20.68 -9.70
C LYS A 84 10.81 -21.47 -8.40
N LEU A 85 9.81 -21.14 -7.58
CA LEU A 85 9.51 -21.91 -6.37
C LEU A 85 9.02 -23.33 -6.68
N ASN A 86 8.23 -23.52 -7.74
CA ASN A 86 7.79 -24.85 -8.15
C ASN A 86 8.98 -25.68 -8.68
N GLU A 87 9.85 -25.11 -9.50
CA GLU A 87 11.07 -25.78 -9.99
C GLU A 87 11.97 -26.25 -8.82
N LEU A 88 12.13 -25.41 -7.80
CA LEU A 88 12.87 -25.78 -6.58
C LEU A 88 12.16 -26.89 -5.79
N ALA A 89 10.83 -26.80 -5.66
CA ALA A 89 10.05 -27.79 -4.94
C ALA A 89 10.08 -29.17 -5.64
N GLU A 90 10.05 -29.19 -6.98
CA GLU A 90 10.22 -30.39 -7.80
C GLU A 90 11.61 -31.00 -7.61
N THR A 91 12.66 -30.18 -7.61
CA THR A 91 14.04 -30.63 -7.35
C THR A 91 14.18 -31.30 -5.98
N GLU A 92 13.50 -30.75 -4.96
CA GLU A 92 13.47 -31.27 -3.60
C GLU A 92 12.40 -32.35 -3.36
N ASN A 93 11.72 -32.79 -4.43
CA ASN A 93 10.60 -33.74 -4.42
C ASN A 93 9.57 -33.45 -3.31
N CYS A 94 9.16 -32.19 -3.21
CA CYS A 94 8.21 -31.75 -2.19
C CYS A 94 7.23 -30.71 -2.75
N SER A 95 6.23 -30.32 -1.97
CA SER A 95 5.35 -29.22 -2.34
C SER A 95 5.99 -27.87 -2.03
N VAL A 96 5.58 -26.82 -2.74
CA VAL A 96 5.99 -25.43 -2.44
C VAL A 96 5.71 -25.07 -0.98
N ASN A 97 4.58 -25.53 -0.40
CA ASN A 97 4.28 -25.31 1.02
C ASN A 97 5.31 -25.95 1.95
N SER A 98 5.73 -27.19 1.67
CA SER A 98 6.77 -27.86 2.44
C SER A 98 8.11 -27.16 2.30
N LEU A 99 8.47 -26.72 1.09
CA LEU A 99 9.69 -25.96 0.82
C LEU A 99 9.72 -24.65 1.65
N VAL A 100 8.65 -23.86 1.59
CA VAL A 100 8.53 -22.60 2.35
C VAL A 100 8.58 -22.86 3.86
N THR A 101 7.92 -23.92 4.34
CA THR A 101 7.96 -24.29 5.76
C THR A 101 9.38 -24.63 6.23
N LYS A 102 10.14 -25.39 5.42
CA LYS A 102 11.55 -25.71 5.70
C LYS A 102 12.41 -24.45 5.74
N LEU A 103 12.26 -23.55 4.76
CA LEU A 103 12.98 -22.27 4.69
C LEU A 103 12.72 -21.39 5.92
N ILE A 104 11.45 -21.22 6.30
CA ILE A 104 11.07 -20.44 7.50
C ILE A 104 11.69 -21.07 8.76
N SER A 105 11.65 -22.39 8.89
CA SER A 105 12.21 -23.11 10.03
C SER A 105 13.73 -22.92 10.13
N GLN A 106 14.45 -23.04 9.02
CA GLN A 106 15.91 -22.78 8.99
C GLN A 106 16.22 -21.33 9.35
N TYR A 107 15.54 -20.36 8.75
CA TYR A 107 15.79 -18.94 9.01
C TYR A 107 15.56 -18.56 10.47
N LYS A 108 14.54 -19.13 11.12
CA LYS A 108 14.28 -18.94 12.55
C LYS A 108 15.37 -19.52 13.46
N LYS A 109 16.11 -20.54 13.02
CA LYS A 109 17.21 -21.15 13.80
C LYS A 109 18.51 -20.37 13.68
N THR A 110 18.69 -19.63 12.59
CA THR A 110 19.89 -18.82 12.34
C THR A 110 19.82 -17.42 12.98
N LYS A 111 18.68 -17.06 13.55
CA LYS A 111 18.44 -15.78 14.23
C LYS A 111 18.41 -15.98 15.73
#